data_AF-A0A543EVG2-F1
#
_entry.id   AF-A0A543EVG2-F1
#
_cell.length_a   1.000
_cell.length_b   1.000
_cell.length_c   1.000
_cell.angle_alpha   90.00
_cell.angle_beta   90.00
_cell.angle_gamma   90.00
#
_symmetry.space_group_name_H-M   'P 1'
#
loop_
_entity.id
_entity.type
_entity.pdbx_description
1 polymer ?
#
loop_
_entity_poly.entity_id
_entity_poly.type
_entity_poly.pdbx_seq_one_letter_code
_entity_poly.pdbx_strand_id
1 'polypeptide(L)'
;MQPHEPTPPDRADQPESPYAPPSGWGQEQQPPQPGSAIPQHTGAHPTYGTSAYGATSSSPHDATPSPSYGAGSTPPHSAGSASPYGPQPTSPYGAEHFAPYGAGPMTPYGAPPPVPPKNMPRGLSPFGMPARHSWEIPLLVLVVVSTTVAYLIAMVMLVVALGDGAVPSDYLLLLVFAPLLVWVGRGINYASQRVNGVKMSPTQFPEGYQMVVEAAARFGMAKVPDAYVVLGNGQINAFASGHGFRRFVVVYSDLFEIGGKAREPDALAFIIGHEVGHIAAGHTSYWRQLGMFLVPFLPILGSSLIRSQEYTADNHGYCNRHTGAAAAMGTLAAGKYMNTLVGFDEMADRAATEKGGFVWFVNALSSHPVLTWRMWALRDRSRHGRLFLRPSPQPPVGAAPYGPYGEVPSLPPKPVP
;
A
#
# COMPACT_ATOMS: atom_id res chain seq x y z
N MET A 1 -10.69 77.26 -19.71
CA MET A 1 -9.61 77.68 -20.63
C MET A 1 -8.41 76.75 -20.42
N GLN A 2 -7.42 76.80 -21.32
CA GLN A 2 -6.19 75.99 -21.40
C GLN A 2 -5.23 76.17 -20.18
N PRO A 3 -4.09 75.43 -20.02
CA PRO A 3 -3.35 74.60 -21.01
C PRO A 3 -2.88 73.18 -20.54
N HIS A 4 -1.99 72.56 -21.34
CA HIS A 4 -1.41 71.22 -21.25
C HIS A 4 -0.20 71.07 -20.29
N GLU A 5 0.29 69.81 -20.22
CA GLU A 5 1.44 69.22 -19.51
C GLU A 5 2.81 69.94 -19.62
N PRO A 6 3.80 69.45 -18.86
CA PRO A 6 4.95 68.81 -19.53
C PRO A 6 5.29 67.39 -19.01
N THR A 7 5.83 66.56 -19.91
CA THR A 7 6.29 65.18 -19.66
C THR A 7 7.70 65.17 -19.02
N PRO A 8 8.03 64.25 -18.07
CA PRO A 8 9.37 64.12 -17.50
C PRO A 8 10.37 63.40 -18.45
N PRO A 9 11.70 63.55 -18.23
CA PRO A 9 12.73 63.10 -19.15
C PRO A 9 13.13 61.61 -19.02
N ASP A 10 13.81 61.11 -20.06
CA ASP A 10 14.46 59.80 -20.08
C ASP A 10 15.44 59.59 -18.93
N ARG A 11 15.53 58.33 -18.45
CA ARG A 11 16.51 57.91 -17.45
C ARG A 11 17.23 56.64 -17.89
N ALA A 12 18.30 56.83 -18.64
CA ALA A 12 19.36 55.83 -18.75
C ALA A 12 20.07 55.63 -17.40
N ASP A 13 20.87 54.57 -17.31
CA ASP A 13 21.91 54.32 -16.31
C ASP A 13 21.50 54.28 -14.83
N GLN A 14 20.96 53.13 -14.40
CA GLN A 14 21.31 52.55 -13.08
C GLN A 14 21.57 51.04 -13.20
N PRO A 15 22.57 50.47 -12.49
CA PRO A 15 22.90 49.05 -12.57
C PRO A 15 21.98 48.19 -11.70
N GLU A 16 21.61 47.01 -12.20
CA GLU A 16 20.75 46.06 -11.47
C GLU A 16 21.51 45.33 -10.34
N SER A 17 20.80 45.03 -9.25
CA SER A 17 21.31 44.27 -8.10
C SER A 17 20.89 42.79 -8.21
N PRO A 18 21.80 41.81 -8.08
CA PRO A 18 21.56 40.42 -8.49
C PRO A 18 20.73 39.56 -7.51
N TYR A 19 19.92 40.16 -6.62
CA TYR A 19 19.12 39.42 -5.63
C TYR A 19 17.68 39.93 -5.51
N ALA A 20 16.83 39.50 -6.45
CA ALA A 20 15.37 39.48 -6.30
C ALA A 20 14.82 38.18 -6.93
N PRO A 21 13.98 37.39 -6.24
CA PRO A 21 13.40 36.18 -6.82
C PRO A 21 12.25 36.51 -7.79
N PRO A 22 12.26 35.99 -9.04
CA PRO A 22 11.18 36.26 -9.99
C PRO A 22 9.88 35.55 -9.58
N SER A 23 8.80 36.32 -9.47
CA SER A 23 7.45 35.80 -9.27
C SER A 23 6.88 35.28 -10.60
N GLY A 24 6.69 33.97 -10.72
CA GLY A 24 5.94 33.37 -11.83
C GLY A 24 6.57 32.10 -12.38
N TRP A 25 6.07 30.95 -11.93
CA TRP A 25 6.16 29.69 -12.66
C TRP A 25 4.74 29.21 -12.94
N GLY A 26 4.44 28.91 -14.21
CA GLY A 26 3.11 28.52 -14.65
C GLY A 26 2.73 27.11 -14.22
N GLN A 27 1.44 26.78 -14.34
CA GLN A 27 0.99 25.39 -14.26
C GLN A 27 1.42 24.64 -15.52
N GLU A 28 2.62 24.08 -15.50
CA GLU A 28 3.06 23.15 -16.55
C GLU A 28 2.25 21.85 -16.42
N GLN A 29 1.45 21.53 -17.43
CA GLN A 29 0.46 20.45 -17.34
C GLN A 29 1.15 19.09 -17.32
N GLN A 30 0.97 18.36 -16.22
CA GLN A 30 1.61 17.07 -16.01
C GLN A 30 1.07 16.03 -17.01
N PRO A 31 1.93 15.30 -17.74
CA PRO A 31 1.47 14.34 -18.74
C PRO A 31 0.66 13.20 -18.10
N PRO A 32 -0.41 12.72 -18.76
CA PRO A 32 -1.34 11.76 -18.18
C PRO A 32 -0.65 10.41 -17.90
N GLN A 33 -0.79 9.91 -16.68
CA GLN A 33 -0.31 8.56 -16.34
C GLN A 33 -1.23 7.49 -16.95
N PRO A 34 -0.70 6.32 -17.36
CA PRO A 34 -1.48 5.24 -17.96
C PRO A 34 -2.36 4.55 -16.91
N GLY A 35 -3.53 5.12 -16.65
CA GLY A 35 -4.56 4.54 -15.80
C GLY A 35 -5.29 3.38 -16.48
N SER A 36 -5.72 2.40 -15.68
CA SER A 36 -6.60 1.30 -16.13
C SER A 36 -7.95 1.84 -16.60
N ALA A 37 -8.30 1.59 -17.87
CA ALA A 37 -9.50 2.15 -18.48
C ALA A 37 -10.81 1.62 -17.86
N ILE A 38 -11.65 2.54 -17.40
CA ILE A 38 -13.10 2.32 -17.18
C ILE A 38 -13.82 3.40 -18.01
N PRO A 39 -14.72 3.06 -18.94
CA PRO A 39 -15.39 4.05 -19.77
C PRO A 39 -16.36 4.90 -18.94
N GLN A 40 -16.15 6.22 -18.92
CA GLN A 40 -17.18 7.17 -18.48
C GLN A 40 -18.08 7.51 -19.68
N HIS A 41 -19.39 7.28 -19.55
CA HIS A 41 -20.34 7.65 -20.59
C HIS A 41 -20.60 9.16 -20.61
N THR A 42 -20.38 9.79 -21.76
CA THR A 42 -20.81 11.16 -22.03
C THR A 42 -22.33 11.20 -22.23
N GLY A 43 -23.03 11.98 -21.40
CA GLY A 43 -24.47 12.26 -21.54
C GLY A 43 -24.75 13.71 -21.15
N ALA A 44 -25.51 14.44 -21.96
CA ALA A 44 -25.70 15.88 -21.80
C ALA A 44 -26.78 16.26 -20.77
N HIS A 45 -26.60 17.40 -20.11
CA HIS A 45 -27.67 18.08 -19.35
C HIS A 45 -28.75 18.62 -20.28
N PRO A 46 -29.99 18.69 -19.78
CA PRO A 46 -30.74 19.95 -19.83
C PRO A 46 -31.22 20.39 -18.42
N THR A 47 -31.46 21.69 -18.23
CA THR A 47 -31.72 22.31 -16.91
C THR A 47 -33.15 22.83 -16.74
N TYR A 48 -33.87 22.30 -15.74
CA TYR A 48 -35.01 22.91 -15.02
C TYR A 48 -35.12 22.25 -13.63
N GLY A 49 -35.72 22.85 -12.59
CA GLY A 49 -36.29 24.19 -12.46
C GLY A 49 -37.05 24.40 -11.14
N THR A 50 -37.46 25.65 -10.87
CA THR A 50 -38.43 26.13 -9.85
C THR A 50 -38.27 25.77 -8.35
N SER A 51 -38.22 26.83 -7.54
CA SER A 51 -38.79 27.04 -6.18
C SER A 51 -38.55 26.00 -5.06
N ALA A 52 -37.96 26.28 -3.88
CA ALA A 52 -37.94 27.44 -2.96
C ALA A 52 -38.92 27.33 -1.76
N TYR A 53 -38.36 26.97 -0.59
CA TYR A 53 -38.77 27.28 0.80
C TYR A 53 -37.58 26.85 1.69
N GLY A 54 -37.18 27.53 2.77
CA GLY A 54 -37.52 28.86 3.29
C GLY A 54 -36.42 29.28 4.29
N ALA A 55 -36.23 30.57 4.55
CA ALA A 55 -35.09 31.08 5.33
C ALA A 55 -35.44 31.42 6.78
N THR A 56 -34.48 31.25 7.69
CA THR A 56 -34.32 32.04 8.91
C THR A 56 -32.84 32.44 9.07
N SER A 57 -32.58 33.57 9.72
CA SER A 57 -31.28 34.24 9.72
C SER A 57 -30.89 34.78 11.09
N SER A 58 -29.59 34.72 11.39
CA SER A 58 -28.94 35.60 12.37
C SER A 58 -27.47 35.75 11.99
N SER A 59 -26.91 36.94 12.22
CA SER A 59 -25.59 37.36 11.73
C SER A 59 -24.69 37.76 12.93
N PRO A 60 -23.47 38.32 12.79
CA PRO A 60 -22.33 37.85 13.61
C PRO A 60 -21.80 38.89 14.62
N HIS A 61 -20.77 38.49 15.38
CA HIS A 61 -19.92 39.42 16.12
C HIS A 61 -18.44 39.03 16.04
N ASP A 62 -17.58 40.04 15.92
CA ASP A 62 -16.12 39.93 15.83
C ASP A 62 -15.42 39.71 17.17
N ALA A 63 -14.25 39.07 17.12
CA ALA A 63 -13.13 39.31 18.05
C ALA A 63 -11.80 38.93 17.38
N THR A 64 -10.75 39.75 17.57
CA THR A 64 -9.40 39.54 17.02
C THR A 64 -8.37 39.38 18.17
N PRO A 65 -7.03 39.48 18.01
CA PRO A 65 -6.17 38.31 18.12
C PRO A 65 -5.15 38.34 19.28
N SER A 66 -4.39 37.25 19.43
CA SER A 66 -3.36 37.05 20.45
C SER A 66 -2.10 37.92 20.27
N PRO A 67 -1.42 38.36 21.35
CA PRO A 67 -0.11 39.00 21.31
C PRO A 67 1.06 37.98 21.39
N SER A 68 2.29 38.45 21.14
CA SER A 68 3.51 37.65 20.99
C SER A 68 4.69 38.13 21.87
N TYR A 69 5.83 37.41 21.76
CA TYR A 69 7.06 37.47 22.58
C TYR A 69 7.74 38.84 22.83
N GLY A 70 8.36 38.95 24.01
CA GLY A 70 9.56 39.77 24.33
C GLY A 70 10.11 39.33 25.70
N ALA A 71 11.38 38.93 25.93
CA ALA A 71 12.70 39.53 25.70
C ALA A 71 13.23 40.30 26.92
N GLY A 72 14.35 39.85 27.53
CA GLY A 72 14.92 40.46 28.76
C GLY A 72 16.30 39.90 29.21
N SER A 73 17.32 40.74 29.10
CA SER A 73 18.76 40.69 29.46
C SER A 73 19.30 40.01 30.76
N THR A 74 20.61 39.71 30.75
CA THR A 74 21.52 39.12 31.78
C THR A 74 22.51 40.16 32.37
N PRO A 75 23.54 39.84 33.24
CA PRO A 75 23.89 38.64 34.01
C PRO A 75 23.75 38.82 35.55
N PRO A 76 24.74 39.08 36.47
CA PRO A 76 26.22 39.28 36.43
C PRO A 76 27.06 38.15 37.12
N HIS A 77 27.86 38.42 38.17
CA HIS A 77 28.86 37.50 38.79
C HIS A 77 29.01 37.62 40.33
N SER A 78 29.47 36.55 41.01
CA SER A 78 30.67 36.51 41.89
C SER A 78 30.86 35.15 42.59
N ALA A 79 32.00 34.92 43.27
CA ALA A 79 32.47 33.59 43.68
C ALA A 79 32.78 33.41 45.18
N GLY A 80 32.82 32.14 45.62
CA GLY A 80 33.81 31.64 46.58
C GLY A 80 33.41 31.52 48.06
N SER A 81 33.39 30.28 48.57
CA SER A 81 33.57 29.91 49.99
C SER A 81 33.89 28.41 50.07
N ALA A 82 34.69 27.97 51.04
CA ALA A 82 35.18 26.58 51.14
C ALA A 82 35.17 26.04 52.58
N SER A 83 34.95 24.73 52.73
CA SER A 83 35.30 23.95 53.93
C SER A 83 35.27 22.43 53.64
N PRO A 84 35.99 21.59 54.42
CA PRO A 84 36.79 20.54 53.77
C PRO A 84 36.64 19.11 54.33
N TYR A 85 36.74 18.12 53.45
CA TYR A 85 37.22 16.77 53.77
C TYR A 85 38.03 16.20 52.59
N GLY A 86 39.23 15.68 52.87
CA GLY A 86 40.00 14.82 51.96
C GLY A 86 39.62 13.33 52.14
N PRO A 87 40.30 12.37 51.46
CA PRO A 87 41.66 12.47 50.91
C PRO A 87 41.84 11.99 49.44
N GLN A 88 43.09 12.03 48.98
CA GLN A 88 43.65 11.35 47.78
C GLN A 88 44.70 10.30 48.23
N PRO A 89 45.27 9.42 47.38
CA PRO A 89 45.25 9.42 45.90
C PRO A 89 44.90 8.09 45.18
N THR A 90 44.46 8.27 43.93
CA THR A 90 44.56 7.40 42.72
C THR A 90 45.05 5.93 42.79
N SER A 91 44.31 5.05 42.11
CA SER A 91 44.81 3.80 41.51
C SER A 91 44.82 3.91 39.97
N PRO A 92 45.82 3.37 39.24
CA PRO A 92 45.95 3.60 37.79
C PRO A 92 45.19 2.59 36.89
N TYR A 93 44.49 3.14 35.90
CA TYR A 93 44.09 2.59 34.59
C TYR A 93 44.06 1.06 34.35
N GLY A 94 42.86 0.54 34.09
CA GLY A 94 42.59 -0.86 33.68
C GLY A 94 41.51 -1.04 32.59
N ALA A 95 41.32 -0.05 31.71
CA ALA A 95 40.54 -0.11 30.46
C ALA A 95 39.18 -0.85 30.47
N GLU A 96 38.13 -0.21 31.00
CA GLU A 96 36.74 -0.60 30.70
C GLU A 96 36.31 -0.08 29.32
N HIS A 97 35.72 -0.96 28.49
CA HIS A 97 35.15 -0.58 27.20
C HIS A 97 33.78 0.08 27.37
N PHE A 98 33.68 1.37 27.03
CA PHE A 98 32.39 2.07 26.95
C PHE A 98 31.47 1.41 25.93
N ALA A 99 30.34 0.87 26.40
CA ALA A 99 29.26 0.41 25.53
C ALA A 99 28.52 1.61 24.93
N PRO A 100 28.30 1.68 23.60
CA PRO A 100 27.54 2.77 23.00
C PRO A 100 26.06 2.69 23.37
N TYR A 101 25.49 3.81 23.79
CA TYR A 101 24.09 3.95 24.21
C TYR A 101 23.10 3.56 23.10
N GLY A 102 22.02 2.86 23.46
CA GLY A 102 20.81 2.74 22.62
C GLY A 102 20.15 1.36 22.55
N ALA A 103 20.84 0.27 22.90
CA ALA A 103 20.34 -1.09 22.74
C ALA A 103 19.44 -1.56 23.92
N GLY A 104 18.20 -1.05 23.99
CA GLY A 104 17.17 -1.60 24.87
C GLY A 104 16.58 -2.92 24.32
N PRO A 105 16.38 -3.97 25.13
CA PRO A 105 15.83 -5.24 24.66
C PRO A 105 14.33 -5.14 24.35
N MET A 106 13.96 -5.04 23.07
CA MET A 106 12.56 -5.18 22.62
C MET A 106 12.13 -6.65 22.61
N THR A 107 11.39 -7.08 23.63
CA THR A 107 10.57 -8.30 23.59
C THR A 107 9.25 -8.11 24.35
N PRO A 108 8.12 -8.04 23.63
CA PRO A 108 6.89 -8.63 24.13
C PRO A 108 6.12 -9.43 23.04
N TYR A 109 6.83 -10.16 22.19
CA TYR A 109 6.25 -11.15 21.27
C TYR A 109 6.90 -12.51 21.48
N GLY A 110 6.10 -13.58 21.36
CA GLY A 110 6.61 -14.96 21.45
C GLY A 110 7.70 -15.22 20.42
N ALA A 111 8.72 -16.00 20.79
CA ALA A 111 9.96 -16.13 20.02
C ALA A 111 9.69 -16.41 18.52
N PRO A 112 10.21 -15.57 17.60
CA PRO A 112 9.92 -15.73 16.18
C PRO A 112 10.42 -17.08 15.66
N PRO A 113 9.65 -17.77 14.78
CA PRO A 113 10.01 -19.10 14.31
C PRO A 113 11.37 -19.07 13.57
N PRO A 114 12.19 -20.15 13.66
CA PRO A 114 13.56 -20.15 13.16
C PRO A 114 13.71 -19.65 11.72
N VAL A 115 14.56 -18.63 11.55
CA VAL A 115 14.76 -17.93 10.27
C VAL A 115 16.12 -18.32 9.65
N PRO A 116 16.18 -18.75 8.37
CA PRO A 116 15.05 -19.10 7.51
C PRO A 116 14.43 -20.46 7.90
N PRO A 117 13.15 -20.74 7.53
CA PRO A 117 12.46 -21.98 7.87
C PRO A 117 12.97 -23.16 7.03
N LYS A 118 14.16 -23.68 7.35
CA LYS A 118 14.76 -24.83 6.69
C LYS A 118 13.88 -26.07 6.89
N ASN A 119 13.60 -26.78 5.80
CA ASN A 119 12.88 -28.06 5.75
C ASN A 119 11.44 -28.05 6.30
N MET A 120 10.81 -26.89 6.53
CA MET A 120 9.41 -26.83 6.95
C MET A 120 8.46 -27.10 5.77
N PRO A 121 7.35 -27.84 5.98
CA PRO A 121 6.39 -28.12 4.92
C PRO A 121 5.71 -26.84 4.42
N ARG A 122 5.32 -26.83 3.14
CA ARG A 122 4.48 -25.76 2.59
C ARG A 122 3.02 -25.97 3.00
N GLY A 123 2.39 -24.94 3.53
CA GLY A 123 1.00 -25.02 4.01
C GLY A 123 0.33 -23.66 4.17
N LEU A 124 -0.84 -23.70 4.81
CA LEU A 124 -1.67 -22.52 5.13
C LEU A 124 -1.51 -22.07 6.59
N SER A 125 -0.90 -22.92 7.43
CA SER A 125 -0.45 -22.61 8.79
C SER A 125 0.62 -21.51 8.78
N PRO A 126 0.58 -20.54 9.72
CA PRO A 126 1.51 -19.41 9.72
C PRO A 126 2.94 -19.81 10.14
N PHE A 127 3.10 -20.99 10.73
CA PHE A 127 4.39 -21.50 11.22
C PHE A 127 5.22 -22.22 10.15
N GLY A 128 4.61 -22.60 9.02
CA GLY A 128 5.28 -23.35 7.95
C GLY A 128 5.97 -22.47 6.89
N MET A 129 6.25 -23.06 5.73
CA MET A 129 6.51 -22.28 4.52
C MET A 129 5.18 -21.92 3.83
N PRO A 130 5.04 -20.74 3.21
CA PRO A 130 3.80 -20.38 2.53
C PRO A 130 3.52 -21.30 1.34
N ALA A 131 2.29 -21.83 1.27
CA ALA A 131 1.79 -22.57 0.12
C ALA A 131 1.37 -21.63 -1.01
N ARG A 132 1.71 -22.03 -2.24
CA ARG A 132 1.17 -21.46 -3.47
C ARG A 132 -0.28 -21.92 -3.64
N HIS A 133 -1.17 -21.08 -4.16
CA HIS A 133 -2.55 -21.47 -4.43
C HIS A 133 -2.59 -22.56 -5.51
N SER A 134 -3.39 -23.61 -5.30
CA SER A 134 -3.37 -24.82 -6.12
C SER A 134 -3.66 -24.58 -7.61
N TRP A 135 -4.49 -23.60 -7.92
CA TRP A 135 -4.83 -23.23 -9.31
C TRP A 135 -3.81 -22.30 -9.97
N GLU A 136 -2.87 -21.73 -9.22
CA GLU A 136 -1.99 -20.66 -9.73
C GLU A 136 -0.87 -21.16 -10.66
N ILE A 137 -0.55 -22.46 -10.66
CA ILE A 137 0.30 -23.07 -11.70
C ILE A 137 -0.55 -23.47 -12.92
N PRO A 138 -1.64 -24.25 -12.81
CA PRO A 138 -2.48 -24.59 -13.96
C PRO A 138 -2.98 -23.39 -14.79
N LEU A 139 -3.47 -22.34 -14.12
CA LEU A 139 -3.95 -21.14 -14.82
C LEU A 139 -2.80 -20.36 -15.47
N LEU A 140 -1.61 -20.33 -14.85
CA LEU A 140 -0.43 -19.69 -15.41
C LEU A 140 0.07 -20.43 -16.66
N VAL A 141 0.12 -21.76 -16.63
CA VAL A 141 0.52 -22.58 -17.79
C VAL A 141 -0.42 -22.34 -18.97
N LEU A 142 -1.75 -22.36 -18.74
CA LEU A 142 -2.73 -22.14 -19.81
C LEU A 142 -2.60 -20.73 -20.41
N VAL A 143 -2.49 -19.69 -19.58
CA VAL A 143 -2.29 -18.30 -20.03
C VAL A 143 -0.97 -18.12 -20.78
N VAL A 144 0.12 -18.74 -20.31
CA VAL A 144 1.43 -18.66 -20.99
C VAL A 144 1.37 -19.34 -22.36
N VAL A 145 0.78 -20.53 -22.47
CA VAL A 145 0.61 -21.21 -23.76
C VAL A 145 -0.24 -20.37 -24.72
N SER A 146 -1.38 -19.83 -24.29
CA SER A 146 -2.20 -18.92 -25.11
C SER A 146 -1.43 -17.68 -25.55
N THR A 147 -0.64 -17.08 -24.66
CA THR A 147 0.16 -15.87 -24.96
C THR A 147 1.30 -16.18 -25.93
N THR A 148 1.99 -17.32 -25.79
CA THR A 148 3.02 -17.78 -26.74
C THR A 148 2.44 -18.06 -28.13
N VAL A 149 1.28 -18.73 -28.22
CA VAL A 149 0.60 -18.97 -29.50
C VAL A 149 0.19 -17.64 -30.16
N ALA A 150 -0.32 -16.69 -29.39
CA ALA A 150 -0.67 -15.35 -29.90
C ALA A 150 0.57 -14.58 -30.41
N TYR A 151 1.72 -14.64 -29.73
CA TYR A 151 2.96 -14.05 -30.23
C TYR A 151 3.45 -14.68 -31.54
N LEU A 152 3.32 -16.01 -31.69
CA LEU A 152 3.71 -16.71 -32.93
C LEU A 152 2.80 -16.30 -34.10
N ILE A 153 1.47 -16.26 -33.88
CA ILE A 153 0.50 -15.77 -34.87
C ILE A 153 0.80 -14.31 -35.24
N ALA A 154 1.04 -13.45 -34.26
CA ALA A 154 1.37 -12.04 -34.48
C ALA A 154 2.66 -11.85 -35.29
N MET A 155 3.70 -12.65 -35.03
CA MET A 155 4.94 -12.59 -35.81
C MET A 155 4.71 -12.97 -37.28
N VAL A 156 3.93 -14.03 -37.54
CA VAL A 156 3.57 -14.44 -38.90
C VAL A 156 2.71 -13.38 -39.60
N MET A 157 1.69 -12.85 -38.92
CA MET A 157 0.82 -11.79 -39.46
C MET A 157 1.60 -10.51 -39.79
N LEU A 158 2.60 -10.14 -38.97
CA LEU A 158 3.45 -8.98 -39.26
C LEU A 158 4.33 -9.22 -40.49
N VAL A 159 4.94 -10.40 -40.62
CA VAL A 159 5.76 -10.75 -41.80
C VAL A 159 4.93 -10.73 -43.08
N VAL A 160 3.71 -11.27 -43.06
CA VAL A 160 2.78 -11.23 -44.21
C VAL A 160 2.39 -9.79 -44.54
N ALA A 161 1.93 -9.00 -43.56
CA ALA A 161 1.53 -7.61 -43.80
C ALA A 161 2.65 -6.76 -44.41
N LEU A 162 3.89 -6.91 -43.92
CA LEU A 162 5.06 -6.22 -44.48
C LEU A 162 5.44 -6.72 -45.88
N GLY A 163 5.25 -8.01 -46.18
CA GLY A 163 5.47 -8.58 -47.51
C GLY A 163 4.47 -8.10 -48.56
N ASP A 164 3.20 -7.97 -48.16
CA ASP A 164 2.10 -7.47 -49.01
C ASP A 164 2.09 -5.92 -49.14
N GLY A 165 2.97 -5.21 -48.43
CA GLY A 165 3.00 -3.75 -48.37
C GLY A 165 1.84 -3.12 -47.57
N ALA A 166 1.13 -3.93 -46.78
CA ALA A 166 0.01 -3.50 -45.95
C ALA A 166 0.49 -2.86 -44.63
N VAL A 167 -0.28 -1.90 -44.11
CA VAL A 167 0.00 -1.27 -42.81
C VAL A 167 -0.44 -2.22 -41.69
N PRO A 168 0.47 -2.65 -40.78
CA PRO A 168 0.10 -3.47 -39.62
C PRO A 168 -0.83 -2.73 -38.66
N SER A 169 -1.79 -3.44 -38.05
CA SER A 169 -2.74 -2.83 -37.11
C SER A 169 -2.15 -2.57 -35.72
N ASP A 170 -2.69 -1.60 -34.99
CA ASP A 170 -2.21 -1.21 -33.66
C ASP A 170 -2.17 -2.38 -32.67
N TYR A 171 -3.16 -3.29 -32.70
CA TYR A 171 -3.18 -4.49 -31.86
C TYR A 171 -2.08 -5.49 -32.23
N LEU A 172 -1.75 -5.62 -33.52
CA LEU A 172 -0.67 -6.47 -34.02
C LEU A 172 0.69 -5.91 -33.58
N LEU A 173 0.89 -4.59 -33.72
CA LEU A 173 2.09 -3.89 -33.26
C LEU A 173 2.23 -3.95 -31.73
N LEU A 174 1.16 -3.67 -30.98
CA LEU A 174 1.11 -3.77 -29.51
C LEU A 174 1.55 -5.15 -29.02
N LEU A 175 1.10 -6.22 -29.69
CA LEU A 175 1.44 -7.59 -29.33
C LEU A 175 2.88 -7.95 -29.73
N VAL A 176 3.36 -7.60 -30.93
CA VAL A 176 4.76 -7.88 -31.32
C VAL A 176 5.76 -7.08 -30.47
N PHE A 177 5.48 -5.81 -30.18
CA PHE A 177 6.35 -4.95 -29.37
C PHE A 177 6.12 -5.07 -27.85
N ALA A 178 5.20 -5.94 -27.41
CA ALA A 178 4.94 -6.21 -25.98
C ALA A 178 6.21 -6.45 -25.12
N PRO A 179 7.26 -7.19 -25.57
CA PRO A 179 8.49 -7.35 -24.80
C PRO A 179 9.16 -6.00 -24.48
N LEU A 180 9.28 -5.13 -25.48
CA LEU A 180 9.87 -3.81 -25.33
C LEU A 180 8.99 -2.90 -24.47
N LEU A 181 7.68 -2.87 -24.73
CA LEU A 181 6.73 -2.02 -24.00
C LEU A 181 6.66 -2.39 -22.51
N VAL A 182 6.61 -3.69 -22.18
CA VAL A 182 6.67 -4.18 -20.79
C VAL A 182 8.03 -3.87 -20.16
N TRP A 183 9.14 -4.00 -20.89
CA TRP A 183 10.46 -3.66 -20.36
C TRP A 183 10.59 -2.17 -20.04
N VAL A 184 10.22 -1.29 -20.97
CA VAL A 184 10.26 0.19 -20.83
C VAL A 184 9.33 0.63 -19.70
N GLY A 185 8.06 0.20 -19.72
CA GLY A 185 7.07 0.60 -18.70
C GLY A 185 7.49 0.20 -17.29
N ARG A 186 8.11 -0.97 -17.11
CA ARG A 186 8.66 -1.40 -15.81
C ARG A 186 9.94 -0.65 -15.43
N GLY A 187 10.74 -0.22 -16.41
CA GLY A 187 11.89 0.66 -16.19
C GLY A 187 11.48 2.03 -15.67
N ILE A 188 10.51 2.66 -16.34
CA ILE A 188 9.90 3.94 -15.93
C ILE A 188 9.24 3.81 -14.55
N ASN A 189 8.48 2.74 -14.31
CA ASN A 189 7.87 2.49 -12.99
C ASN A 189 8.91 2.44 -11.86
N TYR A 190 10.01 1.69 -12.03
CA TYR A 190 11.09 1.62 -11.03
C TYR A 190 11.86 2.94 -10.88
N ALA A 191 12.13 3.63 -11.99
CA ALA A 191 12.79 4.94 -11.97
C ALA A 191 11.95 5.98 -11.20
N SER A 192 10.63 6.02 -11.44
CA SER A 192 9.72 6.95 -10.75
C SER A 192 9.73 6.74 -9.23
N GLN A 193 9.67 5.49 -8.73
CA GLN A 193 9.74 5.24 -7.28
C GLN A 193 11.07 5.69 -6.67
N ARG A 194 12.16 5.61 -7.45
CA ARG A 194 13.51 5.97 -7.01
C ARG A 194 13.77 7.47 -6.93
N VAL A 195 13.04 8.29 -7.69
CA VAL A 195 13.24 9.76 -7.74
C VAL A 195 12.14 10.53 -7.01
N ASN A 196 10.92 9.98 -6.95
CA ASN A 196 9.76 10.59 -6.29
C ASN A 196 9.44 9.97 -4.91
N GLY A 197 9.96 8.78 -4.61
CA GLY A 197 9.66 8.03 -3.39
C GLY A 197 10.75 8.13 -2.32
N VAL A 198 10.34 8.24 -1.06
CA VAL A 198 11.23 8.27 0.10
C VAL A 198 11.72 6.85 0.39
N LYS A 199 12.99 6.55 0.06
CA LYS A 199 13.55 5.21 0.24
C LYS A 199 13.64 4.82 1.72
N MET A 200 13.07 3.67 2.09
CA MET A 200 13.20 3.10 3.44
C MET A 200 14.65 2.66 3.71
N SER A 201 15.13 2.90 4.93
CA SER A 201 16.47 2.57 5.41
C SER A 201 16.49 2.41 6.94
N PRO A 202 17.62 1.97 7.56
CA PRO A 202 17.79 1.98 9.01
C PRO A 202 17.64 3.36 9.70
N THR A 203 17.62 4.46 8.93
CA THR A 203 17.50 5.84 9.44
C THR A 203 16.28 6.59 8.90
N GLN A 204 15.54 6.02 7.94
CA GLN A 204 14.42 6.68 7.25
C GLN A 204 13.29 5.66 7.07
N PHE A 205 12.15 5.87 7.77
CA PHE A 205 11.13 4.83 8.01
C PHE A 205 11.74 3.50 8.53
N PRO A 206 12.48 3.52 9.67
CA PRO A 206 13.20 2.36 10.17
C PRO A 206 12.30 1.17 10.53
N GLU A 207 11.09 1.43 11.03
CA GLU A 207 10.06 0.41 11.31
C GLU A 207 9.64 -0.33 10.03
N GLY A 208 9.23 0.41 8.99
CA GLY A 208 8.88 -0.17 7.69
C GLY A 208 10.05 -0.88 7.02
N TYR A 209 11.27 -0.35 7.15
CA TYR A 209 12.49 -1.02 6.70
C TYR A 209 12.71 -2.37 7.40
N GLN A 210 12.55 -2.42 8.73
CA GLN A 210 12.67 -3.66 9.51
C GLN A 210 11.61 -4.69 9.09
N MET A 211 10.34 -4.29 8.89
CA MET A 211 9.28 -5.19 8.39
C MET A 211 9.61 -5.81 7.02
N VAL A 212 10.24 -5.05 6.12
CA VAL A 212 10.69 -5.56 4.80
C VAL A 212 11.87 -6.53 4.95
N VAL A 213 12.81 -6.26 5.86
CA VAL A 213 13.94 -7.15 6.18
C VAL A 213 13.45 -8.46 6.80
N GLU A 214 12.53 -8.39 7.78
CA GLU A 214 11.87 -9.55 8.39
C GLU A 214 11.18 -10.42 7.34
N ALA A 215 10.33 -9.84 6.50
CA ALA A 215 9.60 -10.57 5.46
C ALA A 215 10.55 -11.24 4.45
N ALA A 216 11.60 -10.54 4.02
CA ALA A 216 12.60 -11.11 3.11
C ALA A 216 13.33 -12.30 3.76
N ALA A 217 13.70 -12.20 5.04
CA ALA A 217 14.34 -13.28 5.77
C ALA A 217 13.38 -14.46 6.03
N ARG A 218 12.12 -14.18 6.38
CA ARG A 218 11.03 -15.14 6.64
C ARG A 218 10.73 -16.05 5.45
N PHE A 219 10.93 -15.56 4.22
CA PHE A 219 10.79 -16.32 2.98
C PHE A 219 12.12 -16.82 2.39
N GLY A 220 13.25 -16.61 3.08
CA GLY A 220 14.57 -17.09 2.66
C GLY A 220 15.15 -16.37 1.43
N MET A 221 14.79 -15.11 1.21
CA MET A 221 15.27 -14.33 0.05
C MET A 221 16.76 -14.00 0.19
N ALA A 222 17.57 -14.38 -0.80
CA ALA A 222 19.00 -14.09 -0.85
C ALA A 222 19.36 -12.59 -0.91
N LYS A 223 18.36 -11.72 -1.13
CA LYS A 223 18.49 -10.26 -1.10
C LYS A 223 17.17 -9.60 -0.70
N VAL A 224 17.24 -8.70 0.28
CA VAL A 224 16.14 -7.81 0.67
C VAL A 224 15.79 -6.88 -0.51
N PRO A 225 14.51 -6.71 -0.87
CA PRO A 225 14.11 -5.77 -1.92
C PRO A 225 14.35 -4.31 -1.50
N ASP A 226 14.52 -3.41 -2.46
CA ASP A 226 14.47 -1.97 -2.16
C ASP A 226 13.03 -1.60 -1.72
N ALA A 227 12.84 -0.69 -0.76
CA ALA A 227 11.50 -0.27 -0.34
C ALA A 227 11.35 1.25 -0.31
N TYR A 228 10.15 1.75 -0.64
CA TYR A 228 9.85 3.18 -0.82
C TYR A 228 8.52 3.55 -0.18
N VAL A 229 8.47 4.70 0.48
CA VAL A 229 7.21 5.38 0.83
C VAL A 229 6.89 6.42 -0.24
N VAL A 230 5.64 6.45 -0.71
CA VAL A 230 5.13 7.44 -1.66
C VAL A 230 3.85 8.09 -1.12
N LEU A 231 3.52 9.30 -1.59
CA LEU A 231 2.27 9.96 -1.19
C LEU A 231 1.06 9.17 -1.73
N GLY A 232 0.17 8.76 -0.82
CA GLY A 232 -1.05 8.03 -1.16
C GLY A 232 -2.27 8.92 -1.41
N ASN A 233 -2.25 10.17 -0.94
CA ASN A 233 -3.35 11.13 -1.07
C ASN A 233 -4.72 10.55 -0.64
N GLY A 234 -4.73 9.79 0.47
CA GLY A 234 -5.93 9.14 1.01
C GLY A 234 -6.18 7.71 0.49
N GLN A 235 -5.43 7.24 -0.51
CA GLN A 235 -5.51 5.86 -0.99
C GLN A 235 -4.73 4.90 -0.10
N ILE A 236 -5.39 3.87 0.42
CA ILE A 236 -4.74 2.75 1.12
C ILE A 236 -4.18 1.80 0.05
N ASN A 237 -2.86 1.78 -0.15
CA ASN A 237 -2.25 0.89 -1.13
C ASN A 237 -0.79 0.53 -0.80
N ALA A 238 -0.37 -0.65 -1.27
CA ALA A 238 1.02 -1.07 -1.37
C ALA A 238 1.17 -1.93 -2.64
N PHE A 239 2.36 -2.00 -3.22
CA PHE A 239 2.61 -2.90 -4.35
C PHE A 239 4.06 -3.34 -4.46
N ALA A 240 4.26 -4.59 -4.89
CA ALA A 240 5.55 -5.15 -5.25
C ALA A 240 5.81 -5.09 -6.76
N SER A 241 7.05 -4.79 -7.14
CA SER A 241 7.48 -4.73 -8.53
C SER A 241 8.98 -5.02 -8.68
N GLY A 242 9.55 -4.72 -9.85
CA GLY A 242 10.92 -5.09 -10.21
C GLY A 242 11.25 -4.95 -11.69
N HIS A 243 12.49 -4.57 -11.98
CA HIS A 243 13.02 -4.39 -13.33
C HIS A 243 14.41 -5.01 -13.43
N GLY A 244 14.63 -5.85 -14.45
CA GLY A 244 15.79 -6.74 -14.50
C GLY A 244 15.93 -7.59 -13.22
N PHE A 245 17.11 -7.59 -12.63
CA PHE A 245 17.41 -8.28 -11.36
C PHE A 245 17.05 -7.46 -10.10
N ARG A 246 16.49 -6.24 -10.24
CA ARG A 246 16.05 -5.43 -9.09
C ARG A 246 14.60 -5.75 -8.75
N ARG A 247 14.31 -5.84 -7.45
CA ARG A 247 12.97 -6.06 -6.89
C ARG A 247 12.72 -5.03 -5.81
N PHE A 248 11.50 -4.52 -5.74
CA PHE A 248 11.14 -3.46 -4.81
C PHE A 248 9.70 -3.54 -4.34
N VAL A 249 9.42 -2.96 -3.18
CA VAL A 249 8.09 -2.73 -2.62
C VAL A 249 7.84 -1.23 -2.50
N VAL A 250 6.61 -0.80 -2.73
CA VAL A 250 6.14 0.56 -2.50
C VAL A 250 4.99 0.50 -1.50
N VAL A 251 5.00 1.39 -0.52
CA VAL A 251 3.98 1.51 0.52
C VAL A 251 3.47 2.95 0.50
N TYR A 252 2.15 3.15 0.43
CA TYR A 252 1.60 4.51 0.41
C TYR A 252 1.65 5.11 1.83
N SER A 253 1.88 6.43 1.90
CA SER A 253 1.96 7.20 3.16
C SER A 253 0.75 7.00 4.06
N ASP A 254 -0.41 6.72 3.47
CA ASP A 254 -1.67 6.49 4.17
C ASP A 254 -1.75 5.18 4.96
N LEU A 255 -0.77 4.27 4.82
CA LEU A 255 -0.58 3.12 5.72
C LEU A 255 0.22 3.47 6.99
N PHE A 256 0.75 4.68 7.10
CA PHE A 256 1.45 5.22 8.27
C PHE A 256 0.63 6.32 8.96
N GLU A 257 0.98 6.62 10.21
CA GLU A 257 0.45 7.76 10.96
C GLU A 257 1.34 9.01 10.84
N ILE A 258 0.87 10.11 11.42
CA ILE A 258 1.65 11.34 11.60
C ILE A 258 2.94 11.00 12.37
N GLY A 259 4.08 11.37 11.80
CA GLY A 259 5.40 10.99 12.31
C GLY A 259 5.99 9.69 11.75
N GLY A 260 5.31 9.03 10.80
CA GLY A 260 5.87 7.93 10.01
C GLY A 260 5.95 6.56 10.71
N LYS A 261 5.25 6.41 11.83
CA LYS A 261 5.03 5.12 12.52
C LYS A 261 3.88 4.35 11.88
N ALA A 262 3.84 3.04 12.05
CA ALA A 262 2.67 2.25 11.68
C ALA A 262 1.51 2.45 12.68
N ARG A 263 0.28 2.64 12.18
CA ARG A 263 -0.94 2.72 13.02
C ARG A 263 -1.22 1.40 13.74
N GLU A 264 -1.10 0.33 12.98
CA GLU A 264 -1.24 -1.06 13.42
C GLU A 264 -0.02 -1.80 12.89
N PRO A 265 1.09 -1.87 13.66
CA PRO A 265 2.36 -2.44 13.18
C PRO A 265 2.21 -3.86 12.64
N ASP A 266 1.39 -4.70 13.29
CA ASP A 266 1.12 -6.05 12.81
C ASP A 266 0.34 -6.06 11.48
N ALA A 267 -0.63 -5.16 11.28
CA ALA A 267 -1.36 -5.05 10.02
C ALA A 267 -0.46 -4.57 8.88
N LEU A 268 0.43 -3.61 9.14
CA LEU A 268 1.43 -3.18 8.17
C LEU A 268 2.44 -4.30 7.85
N ALA A 269 2.88 -5.06 8.85
CA ALA A 269 3.76 -6.22 8.66
C ALA A 269 3.08 -7.38 7.91
N PHE A 270 1.75 -7.53 8.02
CA PHE A 270 0.97 -8.44 7.16
C PHE A 270 0.99 -7.96 5.70
N ILE A 271 0.70 -6.68 5.45
CA ILE A 271 0.67 -6.08 4.10
C ILE A 271 2.07 -6.12 3.46
N ILE A 272 3.12 -5.74 4.17
CA ILE A 272 4.51 -5.85 3.69
C ILE A 272 4.88 -7.32 3.46
N GLY A 273 4.42 -8.26 4.30
CA GLY A 273 4.59 -9.70 4.09
C GLY A 273 3.88 -10.22 2.84
N HIS A 274 2.71 -9.68 2.48
CA HIS A 274 1.98 -9.96 1.24
C HIS A 274 2.77 -9.46 0.02
N GLU A 275 3.24 -8.20 0.03
CA GLU A 275 4.02 -7.61 -1.06
C GLU A 275 5.37 -8.29 -1.27
N VAL A 276 6.16 -8.48 -0.21
CA VAL A 276 7.41 -9.25 -0.30
C VAL A 276 7.11 -10.71 -0.71
N GLY A 277 5.92 -11.22 -0.39
CA GLY A 277 5.37 -12.48 -0.88
C GLY A 277 5.18 -12.53 -2.40
N HIS A 278 4.67 -11.47 -3.05
CA HIS A 278 4.63 -11.38 -4.52
C HIS A 278 6.02 -11.43 -5.16
N ILE A 279 7.06 -10.96 -4.46
CA ILE A 279 8.45 -11.07 -4.91
C ILE A 279 8.95 -12.51 -4.72
N ALA A 280 8.78 -13.10 -3.54
CA ALA A 280 9.23 -14.45 -3.18
C ALA A 280 8.56 -15.55 -4.02
N ALA A 281 7.26 -15.41 -4.32
CA ALA A 281 6.51 -16.31 -5.20
C ALA A 281 6.77 -16.08 -6.71
N GLY A 282 7.64 -15.12 -7.04
CA GLY A 282 8.08 -14.83 -8.41
C GLY A 282 7.11 -14.02 -9.25
N HIS A 283 6.02 -13.49 -8.68
CA HIS A 283 4.96 -12.79 -9.42
C HIS A 283 5.49 -11.55 -10.14
N THR A 284 6.40 -10.81 -9.51
CA THR A 284 7.03 -9.60 -10.05
C THR A 284 8.13 -9.85 -11.12
N SER A 285 8.21 -11.08 -11.66
CA SER A 285 9.19 -11.46 -12.70
C SER A 285 8.79 -10.93 -14.09
N TYR A 286 9.76 -10.37 -14.82
CA TYR A 286 9.59 -9.87 -16.19
C TYR A 286 9.07 -10.97 -17.14
N TRP A 287 9.74 -12.12 -17.20
CA TRP A 287 9.33 -13.24 -18.07
C TRP A 287 7.92 -13.74 -17.77
N ARG A 288 7.51 -13.70 -16.50
CA ARG A 288 6.17 -14.12 -16.08
C ARG A 288 5.10 -13.12 -16.52
N GLN A 289 5.39 -11.82 -16.46
CA GLN A 289 4.49 -10.79 -16.99
C GLN A 289 4.42 -10.82 -18.51
N LEU A 290 5.53 -11.10 -19.20
CA LEU A 290 5.53 -11.27 -20.65
C LEU A 290 4.68 -12.46 -21.10
N GLY A 291 4.83 -13.61 -20.42
CA GLY A 291 3.96 -14.76 -20.61
C GLY A 291 2.51 -14.58 -20.08
N MET A 292 2.22 -13.48 -19.39
CA MET A 292 0.89 -13.09 -18.92
C MET A 292 0.32 -11.89 -19.71
N PHE A 293 0.92 -11.48 -20.83
CA PHE A 293 0.51 -10.27 -21.53
C PHE A 293 -0.97 -10.30 -22.01
N LEU A 294 -1.54 -11.48 -22.29
CA LEU A 294 -2.97 -11.60 -22.61
C LEU A 294 -3.92 -11.48 -21.41
N VAL A 295 -3.45 -11.50 -20.16
CA VAL A 295 -4.30 -11.53 -18.94
C VAL A 295 -5.38 -10.43 -18.92
N PRO A 296 -5.12 -9.16 -19.28
CA PRO A 296 -6.16 -8.12 -19.31
C PRO A 296 -7.28 -8.38 -20.34
N PHE A 297 -7.00 -9.17 -21.38
CA PHE A 297 -7.91 -9.46 -22.50
C PHE A 297 -8.66 -10.79 -22.33
N LEU A 298 -8.38 -11.54 -21.25
CA LEU A 298 -8.95 -12.86 -20.97
C LEU A 298 -9.91 -12.77 -19.76
N PRO A 299 -11.17 -12.32 -19.94
CA PRO A 299 -12.12 -12.21 -18.84
C PRO A 299 -12.37 -13.58 -18.18
N ILE A 300 -12.63 -13.57 -16.87
CA ILE A 300 -12.75 -14.74 -15.98
C ILE A 300 -11.44 -15.53 -15.83
N LEU A 301 -10.75 -15.89 -16.91
CA LEU A 301 -9.49 -16.66 -16.87
C LEU A 301 -8.34 -15.84 -16.28
N GLY A 302 -8.03 -14.68 -16.88
CA GLY A 302 -6.95 -13.80 -16.46
C GLY A 302 -7.17 -13.25 -15.06
N SER A 303 -8.41 -12.82 -14.76
CA SER A 303 -8.80 -12.39 -13.41
C SER A 303 -8.67 -13.52 -12.38
N SER A 304 -9.07 -14.77 -12.71
CA SER A 304 -8.88 -15.91 -11.79
C SER A 304 -7.40 -16.26 -11.58
N LEU A 305 -6.55 -16.09 -12.60
CA LEU A 305 -5.10 -16.19 -12.44
C LEU A 305 -4.58 -15.10 -11.49
N ILE A 306 -5.02 -13.85 -11.58
CA ILE A 306 -4.64 -12.79 -10.61
C ILE A 306 -5.16 -13.14 -9.21
N ARG A 307 -6.44 -13.47 -9.03
CA ARG A 307 -6.99 -13.85 -7.71
C ARG A 307 -6.27 -15.04 -7.07
N SER A 308 -5.75 -15.98 -7.86
CA SER A 308 -4.92 -17.07 -7.34
C SER A 308 -3.54 -16.63 -6.84
N GLN A 309 -2.99 -15.56 -7.41
CA GLN A 309 -1.73 -14.93 -6.96
C GLN A 309 -1.94 -14.15 -5.67
N GLU A 310 -3.04 -13.42 -5.56
CA GLU A 310 -3.43 -12.75 -4.32
C GLU A 310 -3.57 -13.75 -3.18
N TYR A 311 -4.23 -14.89 -3.40
CA TYR A 311 -4.29 -15.95 -2.39
C TYR A 311 -2.92 -16.60 -2.08
N THR A 312 -1.98 -16.65 -3.04
CA THR A 312 -0.59 -17.04 -2.77
C THR A 312 0.10 -16.00 -1.88
N ALA A 313 -0.08 -14.70 -2.14
CA ALA A 313 0.52 -13.61 -1.39
C ALA A 313 -0.12 -13.43 0.00
N ASP A 314 -1.42 -13.66 0.14
CA ASP A 314 -2.13 -13.74 1.43
C ASP A 314 -1.51 -14.83 2.33
N ASN A 315 -1.11 -15.97 1.75
CA ASN A 315 -0.40 -17.01 2.51
C ASN A 315 0.99 -16.56 2.96
N HIS A 316 1.67 -15.69 2.18
CA HIS A 316 2.95 -15.09 2.58
C HIS A 316 2.74 -14.05 3.69
N GLY A 317 1.79 -13.12 3.55
CA GLY A 317 1.42 -12.16 4.59
C GLY A 317 1.01 -12.83 5.90
N TYR A 318 0.21 -13.89 5.83
CA TYR A 318 -0.21 -14.68 7.00
C TYR A 318 0.96 -15.46 7.63
N CYS A 319 1.90 -15.98 6.84
CA CYS A 319 3.13 -16.59 7.35
C CYS A 319 4.10 -15.55 7.96
N ASN A 320 4.01 -14.28 7.57
CA ASN A 320 4.83 -13.20 8.11
C ASN A 320 4.24 -12.61 9.41
N ARG A 321 2.93 -12.33 9.43
CA ARG A 321 2.24 -11.74 10.57
C ARG A 321 0.74 -12.06 10.60
N HIS A 322 0.40 -13.30 10.97
CA HIS A 322 -1.00 -13.75 11.07
C HIS A 322 -1.88 -12.90 12.00
N THR A 323 -1.31 -12.33 13.08
CA THR A 323 -2.00 -11.41 14.00
C THR A 323 -2.51 -10.15 13.30
N GLY A 324 -1.79 -9.66 12.28
CA GLY A 324 -2.17 -8.49 11.50
C GLY A 324 -3.26 -8.72 10.47
N ALA A 325 -3.60 -9.98 10.15
CA ALA A 325 -4.47 -10.30 9.02
C ALA A 325 -5.88 -9.70 9.15
N ALA A 326 -6.49 -9.77 10.35
CA ALA A 326 -7.82 -9.23 10.58
C ALA A 326 -7.87 -7.70 10.44
N ALA A 327 -6.93 -7.01 11.08
CA ALA A 327 -6.83 -5.56 11.09
C ALA A 327 -6.42 -4.98 9.71
N ALA A 328 -5.54 -5.67 8.98
CA ALA A 328 -5.23 -5.35 7.58
C ALA A 328 -6.48 -5.48 6.68
N MET A 329 -7.28 -6.55 6.83
CA MET A 329 -8.52 -6.70 6.07
C MET A 329 -9.58 -5.67 6.46
N GLY A 330 -9.68 -5.26 7.74
CA GLY A 330 -10.52 -4.14 8.17
C GLY A 330 -10.08 -2.80 7.56
N THR A 331 -8.76 -2.59 7.43
CA THR A 331 -8.18 -1.40 6.79
C THR A 331 -8.44 -1.37 5.28
N LEU A 332 -8.49 -2.53 4.61
CA LEU A 332 -8.95 -2.63 3.22
C LEU A 332 -10.48 -2.50 3.07
N ALA A 333 -11.27 -2.79 4.11
CA ALA A 333 -12.73 -2.71 4.08
C ALA A 333 -13.26 -1.29 4.27
N ALA A 334 -12.69 -0.54 5.23
CA ALA A 334 -13.23 0.74 5.68
C ALA A 334 -12.18 1.87 5.81
N GLY A 335 -10.92 1.61 5.41
CA GLY A 335 -9.84 2.58 5.47
C GLY A 335 -9.28 2.80 6.88
N LYS A 336 -8.14 3.50 6.96
CA LYS A 336 -7.32 3.67 8.18
C LYS A 336 -8.00 4.31 9.41
N TYR A 337 -9.19 4.90 9.25
CA TYR A 337 -9.91 5.55 10.35
C TYR A 337 -11.08 4.73 10.92
N MET A 338 -11.63 3.79 10.13
CA MET A 338 -12.84 3.02 10.49
C MET A 338 -12.58 1.51 10.51
N ASN A 339 -11.35 1.08 10.27
CA ASN A 339 -10.87 -0.30 10.26
C ASN A 339 -11.24 -1.10 11.53
N THR A 340 -11.18 -0.47 12.71
CA THR A 340 -11.53 -1.07 14.00
C THR A 340 -13.03 -1.34 14.19
N LEU A 341 -13.88 -0.76 13.34
CA LEU A 341 -15.34 -1.01 13.33
C LEU A 341 -15.73 -2.21 12.45
N VAL A 342 -14.77 -2.85 11.78
CA VAL A 342 -15.03 -3.94 10.84
C VAL A 342 -14.91 -5.29 11.53
N GLY A 343 -16.05 -5.94 11.79
CA GLY A 343 -16.10 -7.32 12.27
C GLY A 343 -15.52 -8.29 11.23
N PHE A 344 -14.26 -8.71 11.42
CA PHE A 344 -13.55 -9.62 10.51
C PHE A 344 -14.29 -10.94 10.31
N ASP A 345 -14.75 -11.56 11.41
CA ASP A 345 -15.50 -12.82 11.36
C ASP A 345 -16.89 -12.65 10.73
N GLU A 346 -17.61 -11.58 11.07
CA GLU A 346 -18.92 -11.26 10.47
C GLU A 346 -18.81 -11.10 8.95
N MET A 347 -17.83 -10.32 8.48
CA MET A 347 -17.54 -10.14 7.06
C MET A 347 -17.04 -11.42 6.39
N ALA A 348 -16.33 -12.30 7.11
CA ALA A 348 -15.99 -13.63 6.61
C ALA A 348 -17.26 -14.47 6.42
N ASP A 349 -18.17 -14.53 7.39
CA ASP A 349 -19.42 -15.32 7.32
C ASP A 349 -20.33 -14.91 6.15
N ARG A 350 -20.31 -13.63 5.77
CA ARG A 350 -20.99 -13.16 4.54
C ARG A 350 -20.55 -13.93 3.29
N ALA A 351 -19.32 -14.44 3.21
CA ALA A 351 -18.87 -15.24 2.07
C ALA A 351 -19.74 -16.49 1.83
N ALA A 352 -20.32 -17.06 2.88
CA ALA A 352 -21.14 -18.26 2.83
C ALA A 352 -22.66 -17.98 2.84
N THR A 353 -23.09 -16.79 3.25
CA THR A 353 -24.51 -16.38 3.23
C THR A 353 -24.91 -15.67 1.94
N GLU A 354 -24.05 -14.83 1.35
CA GLU A 354 -24.32 -14.08 0.11
C GLU A 354 -24.50 -15.00 -1.11
N LYS A 355 -25.44 -14.67 -2.00
CA LYS A 355 -25.88 -15.53 -3.13
C LYS A 355 -26.26 -14.70 -4.37
N GLY A 356 -26.40 -15.39 -5.50
CA GLY A 356 -26.92 -14.84 -6.75
C GLY A 356 -25.87 -14.67 -7.85
N GLY A 357 -26.33 -14.57 -9.10
CA GLY A 357 -25.47 -14.49 -10.28
C GLY A 357 -24.55 -13.26 -10.28
N PHE A 358 -25.02 -12.12 -9.77
CA PHE A 358 -24.21 -10.91 -9.69
C PHE A 358 -23.07 -11.01 -8.67
N VAL A 359 -23.26 -11.68 -7.52
CA VAL A 359 -22.17 -11.95 -6.56
C VAL A 359 -21.08 -12.82 -7.21
N TRP A 360 -21.50 -13.83 -7.98
CA TRP A 360 -20.57 -14.64 -8.77
C TRP A 360 -19.85 -13.83 -9.84
N PHE A 361 -20.56 -12.98 -10.60
CA PHE A 361 -20.01 -12.16 -11.67
C PHE A 361 -19.00 -11.12 -11.18
N VAL A 362 -19.31 -10.43 -10.07
CA VAL A 362 -18.38 -9.51 -9.39
C VAL A 362 -17.10 -10.25 -8.99
N ASN A 363 -17.19 -11.42 -8.35
CA ASN A 363 -16.00 -12.23 -8.07
C ASN A 363 -15.26 -12.65 -9.35
N ALA A 364 -15.98 -13.10 -10.38
CA ALA A 364 -15.39 -13.59 -11.61
C ALA A 364 -14.57 -12.51 -12.35
N LEU A 365 -15.04 -11.27 -12.38
CA LEU A 365 -14.34 -10.14 -13.00
C LEU A 365 -13.30 -9.46 -12.10
N SER A 366 -13.42 -9.58 -10.77
CA SER A 366 -12.49 -8.94 -9.84
C SER A 366 -11.05 -9.43 -10.02
N SER A 367 -10.10 -8.50 -10.04
CA SER A 367 -8.65 -8.76 -10.04
C SER A 367 -8.19 -9.37 -8.72
N HIS A 368 -8.74 -8.90 -7.61
CA HIS A 368 -8.46 -9.40 -6.26
C HIS A 368 -9.60 -10.30 -5.75
N PRO A 369 -9.36 -11.23 -4.81
CA PRO A 369 -10.40 -11.95 -4.09
C PRO A 369 -11.38 -10.97 -3.44
N VAL A 370 -12.69 -11.15 -3.69
CA VAL A 370 -13.73 -10.33 -3.07
C VAL A 370 -13.62 -10.42 -1.55
N LEU A 371 -13.75 -9.29 -0.86
CA LEU A 371 -13.17 -9.12 0.48
C LEU A 371 -13.71 -10.13 1.51
N THR A 372 -15.00 -10.47 1.44
CA THR A 372 -15.62 -11.51 2.28
C THR A 372 -14.98 -12.89 2.05
N TRP A 373 -14.70 -13.28 0.80
CA TRP A 373 -14.01 -14.53 0.46
C TRP A 373 -12.51 -14.49 0.80
N ARG A 374 -11.90 -13.30 0.82
CA ARG A 374 -10.51 -13.10 1.29
C ARG A 374 -10.43 -13.29 2.81
N MET A 375 -11.31 -12.64 3.56
CA MET A 375 -11.46 -12.82 5.01
C MET A 375 -11.80 -14.27 5.37
N TRP A 376 -12.73 -14.94 4.66
CA TRP A 376 -12.99 -16.37 4.85
C TRP A 376 -11.72 -17.21 4.66
N ALA A 377 -10.92 -16.97 3.61
CA ALA A 377 -9.69 -17.73 3.35
C ALA A 377 -8.54 -17.43 4.34
N LEU A 378 -8.58 -16.28 5.01
CA LEU A 378 -7.66 -15.92 6.10
C LEU A 378 -8.14 -16.47 7.47
N ARG A 379 -9.43 -16.78 7.61
CA ARG A 379 -10.03 -17.44 8.78
C ARG A 379 -9.96 -18.97 8.68
N ASP A 380 -10.58 -19.55 7.67
CA ASP A 380 -10.57 -21.01 7.40
C ASP A 380 -9.27 -21.41 6.69
N ARG A 381 -8.22 -21.62 7.49
CA ARG A 381 -6.91 -22.08 7.01
C ARG A 381 -6.85 -23.57 6.67
N SER A 382 -7.98 -24.30 6.69
CA SER A 382 -8.00 -25.73 6.35
C SER A 382 -7.89 -26.00 4.85
N ARG A 383 -8.23 -25.01 4.00
CA ARG A 383 -8.29 -25.14 2.54
C ARG A 383 -7.85 -23.85 1.85
N HIS A 384 -7.40 -23.94 0.60
CA HIS A 384 -7.13 -22.76 -0.21
C HIS A 384 -8.40 -21.92 -0.45
N GLY A 385 -8.23 -20.61 -0.59
CA GLY A 385 -9.31 -19.67 -0.94
C GLY A 385 -10.05 -20.06 -2.22
N ARG A 386 -11.33 -19.70 -2.30
CA ARG A 386 -12.22 -20.07 -3.40
C ARG A 386 -12.07 -19.10 -4.58
N LEU A 387 -11.85 -19.60 -5.80
CA LEU A 387 -11.75 -18.75 -7.00
C LEU A 387 -13.07 -18.57 -7.77
N PHE A 388 -13.89 -19.63 -7.83
CA PHE A 388 -15.00 -19.73 -8.78
C PHE A 388 -16.37 -19.84 -8.12
N LEU A 389 -16.48 -20.51 -6.97
CA LEU A 389 -17.74 -20.76 -6.26
C LEU A 389 -17.54 -20.47 -4.78
N ARG A 390 -18.51 -19.76 -4.20
CA ARG A 390 -18.52 -19.33 -2.79
C ARG A 390 -18.23 -20.46 -1.80
N PRO A 391 -17.61 -20.18 -0.64
CA PRO A 391 -17.48 -21.19 0.41
C PRO A 391 -18.85 -21.69 0.86
N SER A 392 -18.93 -22.99 1.18
CA SER A 392 -20.03 -23.56 1.95
C SER A 392 -19.77 -23.32 3.44
N PRO A 393 -20.80 -23.07 4.28
CA PRO A 393 -20.64 -23.19 5.72
C PRO A 393 -20.11 -24.58 6.05
N GLN A 394 -19.13 -24.68 6.95
CA GLN A 394 -18.85 -25.96 7.60
C GLN A 394 -19.96 -26.20 8.64
N PRO A 395 -20.47 -27.44 8.80
CA PRO A 395 -21.19 -27.80 10.02
C PRO A 395 -20.28 -27.50 11.22
N PRO A 396 -20.79 -26.94 12.34
CA PRO A 396 -19.95 -26.58 13.47
C PRO A 396 -19.29 -27.82 14.08
N VAL A 397 -17.98 -27.97 13.87
CA VAL A 397 -17.19 -29.08 14.41
C VAL A 397 -16.96 -28.82 15.90
N GLY A 398 -17.86 -29.35 16.74
CA GLY A 398 -17.71 -29.32 18.19
C GLY A 398 -17.78 -27.91 18.81
N ALA A 399 -18.50 -26.97 18.19
CA ALA A 399 -18.78 -25.69 18.83
C ALA A 399 -19.67 -25.94 20.07
N ALA A 400 -19.07 -25.85 21.26
CA ALA A 400 -19.83 -25.55 22.46
C ALA A 400 -20.63 -24.26 22.18
N PRO A 401 -21.92 -24.19 22.57
CA PRO A 401 -22.74 -23.03 22.25
C PRO A 401 -22.08 -21.78 22.82
N TYR A 402 -21.85 -20.77 21.97
CA TYR A 402 -21.52 -19.43 22.42
C TYR A 402 -22.61 -19.03 23.42
N GLY A 403 -22.22 -18.74 24.66
CA GLY A 403 -23.14 -18.29 25.68
C GLY A 403 -23.93 -17.08 25.18
N PRO A 404 -25.23 -16.96 25.52
CA PRO A 404 -26.05 -15.86 25.02
C PRO A 404 -25.36 -14.52 25.31
N TYR A 405 -25.27 -13.68 24.27
CA TYR A 405 -24.76 -12.31 24.41
C TYR A 405 -25.52 -11.61 25.53
N GLY A 406 -24.77 -10.90 26.38
CA GLY A 406 -25.18 -10.60 27.75
C GLY A 406 -26.56 -9.97 27.90
N GLU A 407 -27.25 -10.33 28.99
CA GLU A 407 -28.50 -9.72 29.40
C GLU A 407 -28.36 -8.18 29.40
N VAL A 408 -29.28 -7.51 28.72
CA VAL A 408 -29.44 -6.06 28.84
C VAL A 408 -29.81 -5.78 30.29
N PRO A 409 -29.05 -4.94 31.04
CA PRO A 409 -29.36 -4.68 32.44
C PRO A 409 -30.81 -4.19 32.60
N SER A 410 -31.62 -4.95 33.35
CA SER A 410 -33.03 -4.65 33.53
C SER A 410 -33.20 -3.26 34.15
N LEU A 411 -34.02 -2.42 33.52
CA LEU A 411 -34.39 -1.11 34.08
C LEU A 411 -34.92 -1.27 35.51
N PRO A 412 -34.56 -0.37 36.44
CA PRO A 412 -35.02 -0.45 37.83
C PRO A 412 -36.56 -0.41 37.89
N PRO A 413 -37.19 -1.17 38.79
CA PRO A 413 -38.65 -1.24 38.87
C PRO A 413 -39.24 0.13 39.20
N LYS A 414 -40.34 0.49 38.52
CA LYS A 414 -41.09 1.70 38.82
C LYS A 414 -41.67 1.62 40.24
N PRO A 415 -41.59 2.70 41.05
CA PRO A 415 -42.41 2.81 42.26
C PRO A 415 -43.89 2.77 41.91
N VAL A 416 -44.68 2.09 42.75
CA VAL A 416 -46.14 1.96 42.61
C VAL A 416 -46.80 2.55 43.86
N PRO A 417 -47.72 3.51 43.69
CA PRO A 417 -48.81 3.80 44.63
C PRO A 417 -50.00 2.86 44.37
#